data_AF-A0A1S9AFQ9-F1
#
_entry.id   AF-A0A1S9AFQ9-F1
#
_cell.length_a   1.000
_cell.length_b   1.000
_cell.length_c   1.000
_cell.angle_alpha   90.00
_cell.angle_beta   90.00
_cell.angle_gamma   90.00
#
_symmetry.space_group_name_H-M   'P 1'
#
loop_
_entity.id
_entity.type
_entity.pdbx_description
1 polymer ?
#
loop_
_entity_poly.entity_id
_entity_poly.type
_entity_poly.pdbx_seq_one_letter_code
_entity_poly.pdbx_strand_id
1 'polypeptide(L)'
;MRALLALLILAASLTAQFAHADPCDRYRATLTREAQAVFGLGAPIPALAAQLMKESSCRADITAWDDGRGLAQFMDPTAEQVTRLFPELGAPDPYNPTWAMRGQARFNRWLSQRVKAVNECHRWAATFKGYNAGLGYVQRAQRLSPQPGVWFGVTEHINAGQSLANFQASRQYPRKIIFSLQRRYASWGPLLCNGVIA
;
A
#
# COMPACT_ATOMS: atom_id res chain seq x y z
N MET A 1 -45.32 36.85 2.54
CA MET A 1 -44.10 36.77 1.70
C MET A 1 -42.81 36.52 2.47
N ARG A 2 -42.55 37.12 3.64
CA ARG A 2 -41.30 36.90 4.40
C ARG A 2 -41.14 35.50 5.02
N ALA A 3 -42.24 34.81 5.36
CA ALA A 3 -42.20 33.46 5.94
C ALA A 3 -41.90 32.35 4.92
N LEU A 4 -42.28 32.54 3.64
CA LEU A 4 -42.01 31.56 2.57
C LEU A 4 -40.54 31.57 2.11
N LEU A 5 -39.85 32.70 2.23
CA LEU A 5 -38.42 32.80 1.94
C LEU A 5 -37.55 32.14 3.01
N ALA A 6 -38.00 32.07 4.27
CA ALA A 6 -37.27 31.40 5.34
C ALA A 6 -37.30 29.86 5.21
N LEU A 7 -38.39 29.30 4.67
CA LEU A 7 -38.52 27.85 4.46
C LEU A 7 -37.69 27.34 3.27
N LEU A 8 -37.48 28.18 2.25
CA LEU A 8 -36.64 27.85 1.08
C LEU A 8 -35.13 27.92 1.37
N ILE A 9 -34.70 28.74 2.34
CA ILE A 9 -33.29 28.81 2.76
C ILE A 9 -32.92 27.66 3.70
N LEU A 10 -33.87 27.14 4.50
CA LEU A 10 -33.60 26.00 5.38
C LEU A 10 -33.56 24.65 4.63
N ALA A 11 -34.26 24.53 3.49
CA ALA A 11 -34.21 23.34 2.64
C ALA A 11 -32.92 23.22 1.80
N ALA A 12 -32.17 24.30 1.61
CA ALA A 12 -30.92 24.31 0.86
C ALA A 12 -29.69 23.83 1.67
N SER A 13 -29.85 23.58 2.98
CA SER A 13 -28.74 23.26 3.89
C SER A 13 -28.57 21.76 4.18
N LEU A 14 -29.44 20.92 3.62
CA LEU A 14 -29.50 19.47 3.90
C LEU A 14 -29.12 18.62 2.69
N THR A 15 -28.23 19.11 1.81
CA THR A 15 -27.36 18.16 1.12
C THR A 15 -26.29 17.74 2.13
N ALA A 16 -26.67 16.86 3.05
CA ALA A 16 -25.68 16.01 3.71
C ALA A 16 -24.94 15.33 2.55
N GLN A 17 -23.73 15.80 2.26
CA GLN A 17 -22.80 15.06 1.44
C GLN A 17 -22.63 13.74 2.18
N PHE A 18 -23.35 12.69 1.73
CA PHE A 18 -23.03 11.34 2.11
C PHE A 18 -21.59 11.16 1.67
N ALA A 19 -20.65 11.32 2.61
CA ALA A 19 -19.26 10.98 2.40
C ALA A 19 -19.30 9.54 1.91
N HIS A 20 -18.98 9.34 0.63
CA HIS A 20 -19.01 8.02 0.02
C HIS A 20 -18.12 7.13 0.90
N ALA A 21 -18.70 6.08 1.49
CA ALA A 21 -17.96 5.20 2.37
C ALA A 21 -16.72 4.70 1.63
N ASP A 22 -15.58 4.76 2.30
CA ASP A 22 -14.33 4.32 1.72
C ASP A 22 -14.44 2.81 1.45
N PRO A 23 -14.25 2.29 0.21
CA PRO A 23 -14.33 0.86 -0.05
C PRO A 23 -13.40 0.00 0.82
N CYS A 24 -12.33 0.57 1.37
CA CYS A 24 -11.44 -0.13 2.29
C CYS A 24 -11.96 -0.19 3.73
N ASP A 25 -12.93 0.64 4.14
CA ASP A 25 -13.43 0.68 5.53
C ASP A 25 -13.86 -0.71 6.02
N ARG A 26 -14.48 -1.50 5.14
CA ARG A 26 -14.90 -2.88 5.43
C ARG A 26 -13.75 -3.81 5.84
N TYR A 27 -12.51 -3.47 5.50
CA TYR A 27 -11.32 -4.26 5.81
C TYR A 27 -10.55 -3.72 7.02
N ARG A 28 -10.89 -2.55 7.57
CA ARG A 28 -10.12 -1.89 8.64
C ARG A 28 -9.79 -2.81 9.81
N ALA A 29 -10.80 -3.47 10.38
CA ALA A 29 -10.63 -4.30 11.57
C ALA A 29 -9.73 -5.51 11.30
N THR A 30 -9.96 -6.22 10.19
CA THR A 30 -9.13 -7.35 9.77
C THR A 30 -7.71 -6.90 9.46
N LEU A 31 -7.53 -5.86 8.63
CA LEU A 31 -6.21 -5.33 8.28
C LEU A 31 -5.42 -4.94 9.53
N THR A 32 -6.07 -4.25 10.48
CA THR A 32 -5.45 -3.84 11.75
C THR A 32 -4.94 -5.04 12.52
N ARG A 33 -5.79 -6.06 12.74
CA ARG A 33 -5.42 -7.28 13.46
C ARG A 33 -4.28 -8.03 12.77
N GLU A 34 -4.40 -8.28 11.48
CA GLU A 34 -3.40 -9.08 10.74
C GLU A 34 -2.06 -8.34 10.62
N ALA A 35 -2.07 -7.01 10.47
CA ALA A 35 -0.84 -6.22 10.44
C ALA A 35 -0.21 -6.10 11.83
N GLN A 36 -0.99 -5.92 12.90
CA GLN A 36 -0.45 -5.91 14.27
C GLN A 36 0.15 -7.26 14.68
N ALA A 37 -0.39 -8.38 14.18
CA ALA A 37 0.22 -9.69 14.37
C ALA A 37 1.63 -9.80 13.76
N VAL A 38 1.96 -8.98 12.75
CA VAL A 38 3.26 -9.01 12.06
C VAL A 38 4.21 -7.90 12.54
N PHE A 39 3.68 -6.70 12.80
CA PHE A 39 4.46 -5.50 13.10
C PHE A 39 4.32 -4.99 14.55
N GLY A 40 3.47 -5.62 15.36
CA GLY A 40 3.12 -5.14 16.69
C GLY A 40 2.19 -3.93 16.67
N LEU A 41 2.00 -3.28 17.82
CA LEU A 41 1.07 -2.14 17.98
C LEU A 41 1.44 -0.93 17.11
N GLY A 42 2.70 -0.82 16.70
CA GLY A 42 3.21 0.23 15.80
C GLY A 42 3.04 -0.05 14.30
N ALA A 43 2.21 -1.03 13.91
CA ALA A 43 1.99 -1.38 12.51
C ALA A 43 1.57 -0.14 11.67
N PRO A 44 2.10 0.03 10.43
CA PRO A 44 1.75 1.17 9.58
C PRO A 44 0.46 0.91 8.81
N ILE A 45 -0.63 0.73 9.57
CA ILE A 45 -1.97 0.44 9.05
C ILE A 45 -2.38 1.41 7.93
N PRO A 46 -2.18 2.74 8.04
CA PRO A 46 -2.57 3.67 6.97
C PRO A 46 -1.86 3.40 5.64
N ALA A 47 -0.60 3.01 5.69
CA ALA A 47 0.19 2.72 4.49
C ALA A 47 -0.22 1.37 3.85
N LEU A 48 -0.51 0.36 4.66
CA LEU A 48 -1.01 -0.94 4.16
C LEU A 48 -2.41 -0.80 3.54
N ALA A 49 -3.30 0.01 4.14
CA ALA A 49 -4.61 0.32 3.57
C ALA A 49 -4.47 1.08 2.24
N ALA A 50 -3.58 2.07 2.20
CA ALA A 50 -3.24 2.79 0.97
C ALA A 50 -2.65 1.89 -0.12
N GLN A 51 -1.90 0.85 0.27
CA GLN A 51 -1.43 -0.16 -0.67
C GLN A 51 -2.61 -0.95 -1.26
N LEU A 52 -3.55 -1.44 -0.45
CA LEU A 52 -4.74 -2.16 -0.96
C LEU A 52 -5.59 -1.27 -1.88
N MET A 53 -5.73 0.01 -1.54
CA MET A 53 -6.36 1.01 -2.40
C MET A 53 -5.61 1.17 -3.73
N LYS A 54 -4.27 1.23 -3.69
CA LYS A 54 -3.44 1.36 -4.89
C LYS A 54 -3.51 0.11 -5.78
N GLU A 55 -3.59 -1.07 -5.19
CA GLU A 55 -3.61 -2.34 -5.89
C GLU A 55 -4.97 -2.59 -6.56
N SER A 56 -6.06 -2.56 -5.79
CA SER A 56 -7.35 -3.05 -6.27
C SER A 56 -8.49 -2.05 -6.15
N SER A 57 -8.23 -0.85 -5.63
CA SER A 57 -9.27 0.03 -5.09
C SER A 57 -10.11 -0.67 -4.01
N CYS A 58 -9.48 -1.56 -3.24
CA CYS A 58 -10.12 -2.41 -2.24
C CYS A 58 -11.23 -3.32 -2.78
N ARG A 59 -11.01 -3.89 -3.97
CA ARG A 59 -11.88 -4.92 -4.58
C ARG A 59 -11.18 -6.28 -4.51
N ALA A 60 -11.82 -7.26 -3.87
CA ALA A 60 -11.22 -8.58 -3.65
C ALA A 60 -11.49 -9.56 -4.79
N ASP A 61 -12.39 -9.23 -5.70
CA ASP A 61 -12.96 -10.07 -6.76
C ASP A 61 -12.47 -9.70 -8.17
N ILE A 62 -11.37 -8.95 -8.26
CA ILE A 62 -10.83 -8.48 -9.54
C ILE A 62 -9.53 -9.17 -9.92
N THR A 63 -9.31 -9.24 -11.23
CA THR A 63 -8.03 -9.60 -11.84
C THR A 63 -7.58 -8.41 -12.69
N ALA A 64 -6.36 -7.92 -12.49
CA ALA A 64 -5.78 -6.92 -13.36
C ALA A 64 -5.32 -7.53 -14.69
N TRP A 65 -5.06 -6.65 -15.67
CA TRP A 65 -4.60 -7.03 -17.01
C TRP A 65 -3.21 -7.71 -17.02
N ASP A 66 -2.45 -7.57 -15.93
CA ASP A 66 -1.13 -8.17 -15.70
C ASP A 66 -1.20 -9.41 -14.79
N ASP A 67 -2.39 -10.01 -14.66
CA ASP A 67 -2.69 -11.20 -13.84
C ASP A 67 -2.55 -11.00 -12.32
N GLY A 68 -2.51 -9.76 -11.83
CA GLY A 68 -2.66 -9.48 -10.40
C GLY A 68 -4.05 -9.87 -9.89
N ARG A 69 -4.16 -10.70 -8.84
CA ARG A 69 -5.45 -11.22 -8.34
C ARG A 69 -5.85 -10.68 -6.97
N GLY A 70 -7.12 -10.33 -6.85
CA GLY A 70 -7.81 -10.01 -5.62
C GLY A 70 -7.28 -8.80 -4.86
N LEU A 71 -7.53 -8.75 -3.55
CA LEU A 71 -7.43 -7.51 -2.77
C LEU A 71 -6.03 -6.87 -2.79
N ALA A 72 -4.99 -7.71 -2.76
CA ALA A 72 -3.58 -7.29 -2.73
C ALA A 72 -2.84 -7.52 -4.07
N GLN A 73 -3.58 -7.89 -5.13
CA GLN A 73 -3.10 -8.10 -6.50
C GLN A 73 -1.88 -9.03 -6.59
N PHE A 74 -1.90 -10.14 -5.85
CA PHE A 74 -0.85 -11.15 -5.99
C PHE A 74 -1.01 -11.88 -7.32
N MET A 75 0.07 -11.95 -8.11
CA MET A 75 0.18 -12.87 -9.24
C MET A 75 0.41 -14.31 -8.73
N ASP A 76 0.05 -15.31 -9.53
CA ASP A 76 0.15 -16.73 -9.13
C ASP A 76 1.55 -17.13 -8.62
N PRO A 77 2.67 -16.81 -9.30
CA PRO A 77 4.01 -17.17 -8.79
C PRO A 77 4.36 -16.47 -7.47
N THR A 78 3.86 -15.26 -7.26
CA THR A 78 4.08 -14.52 -6.00
C THR A 78 3.22 -15.10 -4.88
N ALA A 79 1.98 -15.50 -5.16
CA ALA A 79 1.12 -16.13 -4.18
C ALA A 79 1.72 -17.46 -3.70
N GLU A 80 2.25 -18.29 -4.61
CA GLU A 80 3.00 -19.49 -4.26
C GLU A 80 4.28 -19.20 -3.47
N GLN A 81 5.02 -18.14 -3.84
CA GLN A 81 6.19 -17.74 -3.06
C GLN A 81 5.79 -17.34 -1.63
N VAL A 82 4.70 -16.60 -1.47
CA VAL A 82 4.18 -16.17 -0.18
C VAL A 82 3.81 -17.38 0.68
N THR A 83 3.12 -18.39 0.14
CA THR A 83 2.79 -19.60 0.91
C THR A 83 4.02 -20.45 1.23
N ARG A 84 5.02 -20.51 0.34
CA ARG A 84 6.31 -21.15 0.67
C ARG A 84 7.05 -20.45 1.80
N LEU A 85 7.00 -19.11 1.84
CA LEU A 85 7.62 -18.32 2.90
C LEU A 85 6.84 -18.36 4.22
N PHE A 86 5.52 -18.51 4.15
CA PHE A 86 4.60 -18.48 5.28
C PHE A 86 3.59 -19.64 5.19
N PRO A 87 4.02 -20.89 5.48
CA PRO A 87 3.18 -22.08 5.31
C PRO A 87 1.89 -22.03 6.13
N GLU A 88 1.84 -21.25 7.21
CA GLU A 88 0.66 -21.06 8.04
C GLU A 88 -0.52 -20.37 7.32
N LEU A 89 -0.29 -19.80 6.12
CA LEU A 89 -1.34 -19.24 5.28
C LEU A 89 -2.15 -20.30 4.50
N GLY A 90 -1.67 -21.56 4.47
CA GLY A 90 -2.29 -22.62 3.67
C GLY A 90 -2.05 -22.45 2.17
N ALA A 91 -2.98 -22.95 1.35
CA ALA A 91 -2.91 -22.84 -0.10
C ALA A 91 -3.03 -21.37 -0.57
N PRO A 92 -2.45 -21.00 -1.73
CA PRO A 92 -2.63 -19.68 -2.31
C PRO A 92 -4.11 -19.36 -2.57
N ASP A 93 -4.60 -18.25 -2.02
CA ASP A 93 -6.00 -17.83 -2.17
C ASP A 93 -6.10 -16.29 -2.29
N PRO A 94 -5.61 -15.70 -3.40
CA PRO A 94 -5.50 -14.25 -3.54
C PRO A 94 -6.85 -13.51 -3.59
N TYR A 95 -7.94 -14.18 -3.94
CA TYR A 95 -9.30 -13.61 -3.94
C TYR A 95 -9.93 -13.55 -2.55
N ASN A 96 -9.42 -14.35 -1.60
CA ASN A 96 -9.85 -14.26 -0.22
C ASN A 96 -9.21 -13.05 0.46
N PRO A 97 -10.00 -12.04 0.89
CA PRO A 97 -9.46 -10.80 1.41
C PRO A 97 -8.64 -11.00 2.70
N THR A 98 -9.00 -11.97 3.54
CA THR A 98 -8.25 -12.26 4.77
C THR A 98 -6.90 -12.90 4.44
N TRP A 99 -6.87 -13.85 3.51
CA TRP A 99 -5.62 -14.42 3.02
C TRP A 99 -4.73 -13.34 2.39
N ALA A 100 -5.31 -12.50 1.52
CA ALA A 100 -4.59 -11.41 0.86
C ALA A 100 -3.97 -10.41 1.85
N MET A 101 -4.70 -9.98 2.89
CA MET A 101 -4.18 -9.07 3.92
C MET A 101 -3.07 -9.72 4.76
N ARG A 102 -3.22 -11.01 5.10
CA ARG A 102 -2.18 -11.77 5.81
C ARG A 102 -0.90 -11.91 4.98
N GLY A 103 -1.05 -12.23 3.70
CA GLY A 103 0.04 -12.29 2.72
C GLY A 103 0.71 -10.93 2.55
N GLN A 104 -0.06 -9.86 2.35
CA GLN A 104 0.44 -8.50 2.19
C GLN A 104 1.31 -8.07 3.39
N ALA A 105 0.79 -8.22 4.62
CA ALA A 105 1.51 -7.81 5.82
C ALA A 105 2.85 -8.56 5.96
N ARG A 106 2.82 -9.89 5.84
CA ARG A 106 4.00 -10.75 5.96
C ARG A 106 5.01 -10.52 4.84
N PHE A 107 4.55 -10.37 3.60
CA PHE A 107 5.43 -10.16 2.46
C PHE A 107 6.12 -8.81 2.52
N ASN A 108 5.40 -7.73 2.87
CA ASN A 108 6.02 -6.43 3.15
C ASN A 108 7.05 -6.52 4.29
N ARG A 109 6.76 -7.25 5.37
CA ARG A 109 7.73 -7.47 6.46
C ARG A 109 8.99 -8.15 5.95
N TRP A 110 8.84 -9.24 5.18
CA TRP A 110 9.96 -9.99 4.61
C TRP A 110 10.81 -9.15 3.65
N LEU A 111 10.17 -8.33 2.82
CA LEU A 111 10.83 -7.36 1.94
C LEU A 111 11.58 -6.30 2.76
N SER A 112 10.95 -5.73 3.79
CA SER A 112 11.52 -4.65 4.61
C SER A 112 12.80 -5.07 5.35
N GLN A 113 12.95 -6.35 5.67
CA GLN A 113 14.14 -6.93 6.29
C GLN A 113 15.30 -7.12 5.31
N ARG A 114 15.06 -7.00 4.00
CA ARG A 114 16.02 -7.32 2.92
C ARG A 114 16.42 -6.11 2.08
N VAL A 115 16.03 -4.92 2.52
CA VAL A 115 16.41 -3.64 1.89
C VAL A 115 17.32 -2.84 2.84
N LYS A 116 18.21 -2.05 2.26
CA LYS A 116 19.00 -1.05 2.99
C LYS A 116 18.16 0.21 3.20
N ALA A 117 18.28 0.87 4.36
CA ALA A 117 17.56 2.11 4.63
C ALA A 117 18.25 2.92 5.74
N VAL A 118 18.24 4.24 5.63
CA VAL A 118 18.72 5.15 6.69
C VAL A 118 17.68 5.37 7.80
N ASN A 119 16.40 5.14 7.51
CA ASN A 119 15.30 5.21 8.48
C ASN A 119 14.06 4.46 7.94
N GLU A 120 12.98 4.41 8.72
CA GLU A 120 11.75 3.71 8.34
C GLU A 120 11.05 4.32 7.10
N CYS A 121 11.14 5.63 6.89
CA CYS A 121 10.57 6.26 5.70
C CYS A 121 11.19 5.68 4.41
N HIS A 122 12.53 5.64 4.35
CA HIS A 122 13.23 5.06 3.22
C HIS A 122 13.09 3.53 3.14
N ARG A 123 12.99 2.84 4.29
CA ARG A 123 12.77 1.39 4.36
C ARG A 123 11.46 1.02 3.70
N TRP A 124 10.36 1.68 4.08
CA TRP A 124 9.05 1.43 3.50
C TRP A 124 8.98 1.82 2.03
N ALA A 125 9.67 2.88 1.62
CA ALA A 125 9.73 3.25 0.22
C ALA A 125 10.39 2.16 -0.65
N ALA A 126 11.54 1.64 -0.21
CA ALA A 126 12.22 0.52 -0.87
C ALA A 126 11.39 -0.78 -0.82
N THR A 127 10.68 -1.00 0.29
CA THR A 127 9.77 -2.14 0.48
C THR A 127 8.64 -2.12 -0.53
N PHE A 128 7.93 -1.00 -0.68
CA PHE A 128 6.85 -0.86 -1.64
C PHE A 128 7.33 -0.95 -3.09
N LYS A 129 8.53 -0.43 -3.42
CA LYS A 129 9.13 -0.70 -4.73
C LYS A 129 9.37 -2.20 -4.93
N GLY A 130 9.89 -2.88 -3.92
CA GLY A 130 10.15 -4.32 -3.95
C GLY A 130 8.87 -5.15 -4.08
N TYR A 131 7.77 -4.70 -3.48
CA TYR A 131 6.46 -5.34 -3.63
C TYR A 131 5.96 -5.22 -5.08
N ASN A 132 6.03 -4.03 -5.68
CA ASN A 132 5.49 -3.79 -7.02
C ASN A 132 6.41 -4.27 -8.16
N ALA A 133 7.73 -4.16 -8.01
CA ALA A 133 8.68 -4.49 -9.08
C ALA A 133 9.49 -5.77 -8.83
N GLY A 134 9.56 -6.24 -7.59
CA GLY A 134 10.44 -7.32 -7.16
C GLY A 134 11.70 -6.84 -6.43
N LEU A 135 12.08 -7.57 -5.38
CA LEU A 135 13.20 -7.26 -4.49
C LEU A 135 14.56 -7.17 -5.23
N GLY A 136 14.75 -7.97 -6.28
CA GLY A 136 16.00 -8.00 -7.03
C GLY A 136 16.35 -6.66 -7.68
N TYR A 137 15.35 -5.93 -8.21
CA TYR A 137 15.58 -4.59 -8.78
C TYR A 137 15.97 -3.57 -7.71
N VAL A 138 15.31 -3.62 -6.55
CA VAL A 138 15.63 -2.77 -5.39
C VAL A 138 17.08 -3.01 -4.95
N GLN A 139 17.47 -4.26 -4.74
CA GLN A 139 18.81 -4.59 -4.26
C GLN A 139 19.90 -4.26 -5.29
N ARG A 140 19.65 -4.43 -6.59
CA ARG A 140 20.59 -3.98 -7.63
C ARG A 140 20.74 -2.46 -7.63
N ALA A 141 19.63 -1.71 -7.58
CA ALA A 141 19.69 -0.25 -7.48
C ALA A 141 20.45 0.20 -6.23
N GLN A 142 20.22 -0.45 -5.08
CA GLN A 142 20.95 -0.18 -3.84
C GLN A 142 22.44 -0.53 -3.90
N ARG A 143 22.87 -1.49 -4.73
CA ARG A 143 24.30 -1.76 -4.94
C ARG A 143 24.99 -0.69 -5.79
N LEU A 144 24.26 -0.09 -6.73
CA LEU A 144 24.78 0.96 -7.60
C LEU A 144 24.68 2.37 -6.98
N SER A 145 23.86 2.54 -5.95
CA SER A 145 23.64 3.83 -5.29
C SER A 145 24.83 4.27 -4.46
N PRO A 146 25.24 5.56 -4.53
CA PRO A 146 26.24 6.12 -3.62
C PRO A 146 25.73 6.21 -2.18
N GLN A 147 24.41 6.24 -1.97
CA GLN A 147 23.78 6.20 -0.65
C GLN A 147 22.70 5.11 -0.63
N PRO A 148 23.09 3.82 -0.50
CA PRO A 148 22.17 2.69 -0.64
C PRO A 148 20.95 2.71 0.28
N GLY A 149 21.05 3.38 1.44
CA GLY A 149 19.97 3.52 2.40
C GLY A 149 19.04 4.70 2.14
N VAL A 150 19.40 5.64 1.25
CA VAL A 150 18.57 6.80 0.92
C VAL A 150 17.77 6.47 -0.34
N TRP A 151 16.48 6.18 -0.14
CA TRP A 151 15.57 5.84 -1.24
C TRP A 151 15.13 7.06 -2.05
N PHE A 152 14.25 7.90 -1.48
CA PHE A 152 13.76 9.12 -2.12
C PHE A 152 14.89 10.10 -2.45
N GLY A 153 14.84 10.68 -3.65
CA GLY A 153 15.82 11.65 -4.16
C GLY A 153 17.17 11.05 -4.59
N VAL A 154 17.47 9.79 -4.25
CA VAL A 154 18.76 9.16 -4.57
C VAL A 154 18.54 7.81 -5.25
N THR A 155 18.33 6.73 -4.48
CA THR A 155 18.29 5.37 -5.04
C THR A 155 17.09 5.14 -5.95
N GLU A 156 15.97 5.83 -5.73
CA GLU A 156 14.75 5.67 -6.55
C GLU A 156 14.95 6.03 -8.03
N HIS A 157 16.01 6.78 -8.38
CA HIS A 157 16.31 7.21 -9.74
C HIS A 157 17.19 6.22 -10.52
N ILE A 158 17.64 5.14 -9.88
CA ILE A 158 18.54 4.17 -10.51
C ILE A 158 17.72 3.04 -11.14
N ASN A 159 17.63 3.02 -12.47
CA ASN A 159 17.06 1.88 -13.18
C ASN A 159 18.07 0.74 -13.27
N ALA A 160 17.77 -0.38 -12.60
CA ALA A 160 18.65 -1.54 -12.51
C ALA A 160 18.16 -2.75 -13.32
N GLY A 161 17.78 -2.49 -14.58
CA GLY A 161 17.44 -3.51 -15.58
C GLY A 161 15.94 -3.70 -15.86
N GLN A 162 15.08 -2.78 -15.43
CA GLN A 162 13.68 -2.76 -15.86
C GLN A 162 13.56 -2.05 -17.22
N SER A 163 12.50 -2.36 -17.99
CA SER A 163 12.07 -1.46 -19.07
C SER A 163 11.77 -0.07 -18.52
N LEU A 164 11.93 0.97 -19.34
CA LEU A 164 11.74 2.35 -18.90
C LEU A 164 10.32 2.59 -18.35
N ALA A 165 9.30 2.06 -19.03
CA ALA A 165 7.90 2.18 -18.60
C ALA A 165 7.67 1.52 -17.23
N ASN A 166 8.10 0.27 -17.05
CA ASN A 166 7.95 -0.43 -15.77
C ASN A 166 8.75 0.26 -14.66
N PHE A 167 9.94 0.78 -14.99
CA PHE A 167 10.76 1.50 -14.02
C PHE A 167 10.06 2.76 -13.53
N GLN A 168 9.51 3.57 -14.45
CA GLN A 168 8.78 4.79 -14.13
C GLN A 168 7.54 4.49 -13.28
N ALA A 169 6.72 3.52 -13.69
CA ALA A 169 5.53 3.10 -12.96
C ALA A 169 5.87 2.65 -11.53
N SER A 170 6.83 1.73 -11.39
CA SER A 170 7.17 1.19 -10.08
C SER A 170 7.96 2.15 -9.20
N ARG A 171 8.68 3.12 -9.78
CA ARG A 171 9.31 4.22 -9.02
C ARG A 171 8.24 5.11 -8.36
N GLN A 172 7.12 5.37 -9.04
CA GLN A 172 6.05 6.21 -8.50
C GLN A 172 5.19 5.50 -7.45
N TYR A 173 5.20 4.17 -7.43
CA TYR A 173 4.37 3.37 -6.54
C TYR A 173 4.54 3.70 -5.04
N PRO A 174 5.76 3.75 -4.46
CA PRO A 174 5.96 4.19 -3.08
C PRO A 174 5.45 5.60 -2.81
N ARG A 175 5.66 6.52 -3.76
CA ARG A 175 5.25 7.92 -3.64
C ARG A 175 3.73 8.05 -3.60
N LYS A 176 3.03 7.31 -4.45
CA LYS A 176 1.56 7.32 -4.48
C LYS A 176 0.97 6.78 -3.17
N ILE A 177 1.53 5.72 -2.61
CA ILE A 177 1.08 5.14 -1.33
C ILE A 177 1.36 6.11 -0.18
N ILE A 178 2.61 6.52 -0.01
CA ILE A 178 3.08 7.27 1.15
C ILE A 178 2.67 8.75 1.08
N PHE A 179 2.77 9.43 -0.06
CA PHE A 179 2.54 10.87 -0.08
C PHE A 179 1.16 11.27 -0.58
N SER A 180 0.39 10.35 -1.15
CA SER A 180 -0.98 10.63 -1.61
C SER A 180 -2.04 9.84 -0.87
N LEU A 181 -1.95 8.51 -0.84
CA LEU A 181 -3.06 7.66 -0.41
C LEU A 181 -3.13 7.43 1.10
N GLN A 182 -2.01 7.29 1.83
CA GLN A 182 -2.06 6.95 3.26
C GLN A 182 -2.83 7.97 4.11
N ARG A 183 -2.85 9.24 3.71
CA ARG A 183 -3.52 10.31 4.48
C ARG A 183 -5.02 10.07 4.60
N ARG A 184 -5.63 9.38 3.63
CA ARG A 184 -7.02 8.91 3.68
C ARG A 184 -7.31 8.04 4.91
N TYR A 185 -6.30 7.31 5.37
CA TYR A 185 -6.39 6.35 6.46
C TYR A 185 -5.70 6.85 7.73
N ALA A 186 -5.45 8.15 7.87
CA ALA A 186 -4.72 8.71 9.02
C ALA A 186 -5.36 8.39 10.38
N SER A 187 -6.69 8.19 10.43
CA SER A 187 -7.39 7.80 11.65
C SER A 187 -7.19 6.32 12.03
N TRP A 188 -6.48 5.53 11.23
CA TRP A 188 -6.25 4.10 11.45
C TRP A 188 -4.90 3.80 12.12
N GLY A 189 -4.02 4.80 12.27
CA GLY A 189 -2.71 4.62 12.91
C GLY A 189 -1.67 5.67 12.50
N PRO A 190 -0.39 5.45 12.87
CA PRO A 190 0.68 6.38 12.53
C PRO A 190 0.95 6.39 11.02
N LEU A 191 1.21 7.59 10.48
CA LEU A 191 1.62 7.78 9.09
C LEU A 191 3.13 7.57 8.95
N LEU A 192 3.52 6.99 7.81
CA LEU A 192 4.92 6.91 7.41
C LEU A 192 5.41 8.26 6.90
N CYS A 193 6.71 8.54 7.04
CA CYS A 193 7.35 9.74 6.47
C CYS A 193 6.73 11.08 6.94
N ASN A 194 6.16 11.15 8.14
CA ASN A 194 5.70 12.40 8.72
C ASN A 194 6.85 13.42 8.77
N GLY A 195 6.67 14.57 8.12
CA GLY A 195 7.69 15.64 8.04
C GLY A 195 8.67 15.53 6.87
N VAL A 196 8.57 14.51 6.02
CA VAL A 196 9.36 14.40 4.78
C VAL A 196 8.51 14.92 3.61
N ILE A 197 9.00 15.93 2.91
CA ILE A 197 8.35 16.46 1.70
C ILE A 197 8.60 15.48 0.55
N ALA A 198 7.56 15.22 -0.25
CA ALA A 198 7.60 14.33 -1.40
C ALA A 198 8.63 14.80 -2.44
#